data_AF-A0A0P0Y083-F1
#
_entry.id   AF-A0A0P0Y083-F1
#
_cell.length_a   1.000
_cell.length_b   1.000
_cell.length_c   1.000
_cell.angle_alpha   90.00
_cell.angle_beta   90.00
_cell.angle_gamma   90.00
#
_symmetry.space_group_name_H-M   'P 1'
#
loop_
_entity.id
_entity.type
_entity.pdbx_description
1 polymer ?
#
loop_
_entity_poly.entity_id
_entity_poly.type
_entity_poly.pdbx_seq_one_letter_code
_entity_poly.pdbx_strand_id
1 'polypeptide(L)'
;MSPKSKKAAVEGGGGGDHIGALPDALLWHVLSFLQSKEVVRTCVLARRWRHLWKSVPVLRVTGADEAIHKFMDHLQLLRDRSPLEACVFAFCLYSKHDAPFANLWIRYVLSCQVRVLTLDIIGLRLIDLPVVSGFLTTLELGGMSVHGKFLDFSSCPALEELKMTKCTISADKISSQSLKRLSICECKLKSDGRTVISVPSLLFLQLIAFKGRTPFLEDMPLLVTAKVILSGYHCKD
;
A
#
# COMPACT_ATOMS: atom_id res chain seq x y z
N MET A 1 -43.81 -44.45 44.99
CA MET A 1 -44.43 -43.17 44.56
C MET A 1 -43.31 -42.18 44.29
N SER A 2 -43.40 -41.48 43.15
CA SER A 2 -42.60 -40.31 42.73
C SER A 2 -41.20 -40.60 42.12
N PRO A 3 -40.73 -39.81 41.13
CA PRO A 3 -41.02 -40.13 39.73
C PRO A 3 -39.80 -40.09 38.76
N LYS A 4 -40.06 -40.64 37.58
CA LYS A 4 -39.22 -40.66 36.36
C LYS A 4 -38.73 -39.27 35.96
N SER A 5 -37.41 -39.06 35.93
CA SER A 5 -36.79 -37.96 35.18
C SER A 5 -36.31 -38.47 33.82
N LYS A 6 -37.17 -38.36 32.80
CA LYS A 6 -36.79 -38.48 31.39
C LYS A 6 -36.07 -37.19 30.97
N LYS A 7 -34.74 -37.22 30.88
CA LYS A 7 -33.98 -36.18 30.18
C LYS A 7 -34.30 -36.29 28.69
N ALA A 8 -35.16 -35.39 28.21
CA ALA A 8 -35.32 -35.14 26.79
C ALA A 8 -33.98 -34.63 26.24
N ALA A 9 -33.36 -35.43 25.38
CA ALA A 9 -32.30 -34.97 24.51
C ALA A 9 -32.94 -33.95 23.56
N VAL A 10 -32.82 -32.68 23.90
CA VAL A 10 -33.00 -31.60 22.94
C VAL A 10 -31.85 -31.76 21.95
N GLU A 11 -32.14 -32.41 20.82
CA GLU A 11 -31.38 -32.25 19.58
C GLU A 11 -31.50 -30.77 19.21
N GLY A 12 -30.66 -29.94 19.84
CA GLY A 12 -30.46 -28.57 19.43
C GLY A 12 -29.93 -28.63 18.02
N GLY A 13 -30.81 -28.35 17.05
CA GLY A 13 -30.50 -28.31 15.64
C GLY A 13 -29.15 -27.64 15.45
N GLY A 14 -28.23 -28.37 14.82
CA GLY A 14 -26.88 -27.90 14.55
C GLY A 14 -26.96 -26.61 13.76
N GLY A 15 -26.94 -25.49 14.47
CA GLY A 15 -26.65 -24.16 13.95
C GLY A 15 -25.17 -24.14 13.57
N GLY A 16 -24.84 -24.98 12.60
CA GLY A 16 -23.50 -25.18 12.10
C GLY A 16 -22.97 -23.83 11.68
N ASP A 17 -21.80 -23.49 12.18
CA ASP A 17 -21.05 -22.31 11.77
C ASP A 17 -20.67 -22.47 10.28
N HIS A 18 -21.64 -22.17 9.40
CA HIS A 18 -21.52 -22.34 7.96
C HIS A 18 -20.38 -21.49 7.40
N ILE A 19 -20.12 -20.35 8.04
CA ILE A 19 -19.00 -19.46 7.72
C ILE A 19 -17.68 -20.12 8.15
N GLY A 20 -17.61 -20.72 9.32
CA GLY A 20 -16.44 -21.48 9.79
C GLY A 20 -16.11 -22.72 8.94
N ALA A 21 -17.09 -23.29 8.25
CA ALA A 21 -16.94 -24.46 7.38
C ALA A 21 -16.28 -24.15 6.02
N LEU A 22 -16.16 -22.87 5.63
CA LEU A 22 -15.51 -22.48 4.38
C LEU A 22 -14.00 -22.83 4.40
N PRO A 23 -13.40 -23.26 3.27
CA PRO A 23 -11.96 -23.40 3.13
C PRO A 23 -11.20 -22.08 3.39
N ASP A 24 -9.98 -22.15 3.91
CA ASP A 24 -9.19 -20.94 4.26
C ASP A 24 -8.95 -20.03 3.06
N ALA A 25 -8.80 -20.59 1.85
CA ALA A 25 -8.66 -19.81 0.62
C ALA A 25 -9.87 -18.88 0.38
N LEU A 26 -11.10 -19.35 0.65
CA LEU A 26 -12.31 -18.52 0.53
C LEU A 26 -12.39 -17.50 1.67
N LEU A 27 -11.97 -17.88 2.88
CA LEU A 27 -11.96 -16.95 4.01
C LEU A 27 -10.95 -15.80 3.80
N TRP A 28 -9.75 -16.10 3.32
CA TRP A 28 -8.77 -15.08 2.95
C TRP A 28 -9.26 -14.20 1.81
N HIS A 29 -9.95 -14.78 0.83
CA HIS A 29 -10.56 -14.00 -0.25
C HIS A 29 -11.57 -13.00 0.30
N VAL A 30 -12.48 -13.42 1.19
CA VAL A 30 -13.43 -12.50 1.84
C VAL A 30 -12.71 -11.42 2.65
N LEU A 31 -11.71 -11.80 3.45
CA LEU A 31 -10.94 -10.86 4.28
C LEU A 31 -10.14 -9.85 3.44
N SER A 32 -9.71 -10.20 2.24
CA SER A 32 -8.92 -9.33 1.36
C SER A 32 -9.66 -8.06 0.90
N PHE A 33 -10.99 -8.08 0.96
CA PHE A 33 -11.84 -6.93 0.62
C PHE A 33 -12.09 -5.99 1.79
N LEU A 34 -11.85 -6.43 3.03
CA LEU A 34 -12.17 -5.67 4.24
C LEU A 34 -11.04 -4.73 4.64
N GLN A 35 -11.37 -3.68 5.40
CA GLN A 35 -10.37 -2.88 6.09
C GLN A 35 -9.71 -3.69 7.21
N SER A 36 -8.44 -3.42 7.52
CA SER A 36 -7.69 -4.19 8.52
C SER A 36 -8.37 -4.18 9.89
N LYS A 37 -9.03 -3.07 10.27
CA LYS A 37 -9.83 -3.01 11.51
C LYS A 37 -11.00 -3.99 11.49
N GLU A 38 -11.68 -4.13 10.36
CA GLU A 38 -12.79 -5.07 10.17
C GLU A 38 -12.28 -6.52 10.13
N VAL A 39 -11.17 -6.77 9.44
CA VAL A 39 -10.47 -8.06 9.42
C VAL A 39 -10.15 -8.52 10.85
N VAL A 40 -9.58 -7.65 11.69
CA VAL A 40 -9.34 -8.00 13.10
C VAL A 40 -10.65 -8.25 13.85
N ARG A 41 -11.71 -7.47 13.61
CA ARG A 41 -13.03 -7.68 14.25
C ARG A 41 -13.66 -9.04 13.90
N THR A 42 -13.35 -9.61 12.74
CA THR A 42 -13.85 -10.96 12.39
C THR A 42 -13.40 -12.05 13.36
N CYS A 43 -12.35 -11.80 14.17
CA CYS A 43 -11.83 -12.77 15.14
C CYS A 43 -12.85 -13.25 16.18
N VAL A 44 -13.94 -12.51 16.38
CA VAL A 44 -15.02 -12.87 17.32
C VAL A 44 -16.14 -13.69 16.68
N LEU A 45 -16.20 -13.77 15.34
CA LEU A 45 -17.29 -14.43 14.62
C LEU A 45 -17.27 -15.95 14.81
N ALA A 46 -16.09 -16.54 14.85
CA ALA A 46 -15.92 -17.98 15.06
C ALA A 46 -14.51 -18.34 15.52
N ARG A 47 -14.34 -19.52 16.12
CA ARG A 47 -13.06 -19.97 16.68
C ARG A 47 -11.93 -19.97 15.64
N ARG A 48 -12.24 -20.32 14.39
CA ARG A 48 -11.26 -20.34 13.28
C ARG A 48 -10.74 -18.95 12.94
N TRP A 49 -11.60 -17.94 12.99
CA TRP A 49 -11.26 -16.56 12.65
C TRP A 49 -10.34 -15.89 13.66
N ARG A 50 -10.23 -16.45 14.89
CA ARG A 50 -9.37 -15.92 15.96
C ARG A 50 -7.91 -15.75 15.57
N HIS A 51 -7.41 -16.61 14.67
CA HIS A 51 -6.02 -16.60 14.23
C HIS A 51 -5.89 -16.25 12.75
N LEU A 52 -6.95 -16.45 11.96
CA LEU A 52 -6.91 -16.25 10.52
C LEU A 52 -6.50 -14.83 10.12
N TRP A 53 -6.98 -13.82 10.84
CA TRP A 53 -6.67 -12.41 10.59
C TRP A 53 -5.15 -12.12 10.65
N LYS A 54 -4.39 -12.91 11.42
CA LYS A 54 -2.94 -12.69 11.62
C LYS A 54 -2.11 -13.01 10.40
N SER A 55 -2.60 -13.85 9.50
CA SER A 55 -1.87 -14.26 8.30
C SER A 55 -2.49 -13.71 7.01
N VAL A 56 -3.49 -12.81 7.11
CA VAL A 56 -4.19 -12.26 5.95
C VAL A 56 -3.19 -11.58 5.00
N PRO A 57 -3.21 -11.92 3.70
CA PRO A 57 -2.20 -11.45 2.75
C PRO A 57 -2.39 -9.98 2.33
N VAL A 58 -3.52 -9.37 2.66
CA VAL A 58 -3.84 -7.99 2.29
C VAL A 58 -4.08 -7.14 3.54
N LEU A 59 -3.36 -6.01 3.63
CA LEU A 59 -3.60 -4.99 4.65
C LEU A 59 -4.18 -3.74 4.01
N ARG A 60 -5.29 -3.23 4.55
CA ARG A 60 -5.92 -1.98 4.14
C ARG A 60 -6.10 -1.09 5.37
N VAL A 61 -5.35 -0.01 5.49
CA VAL A 61 -5.46 0.95 6.59
C VAL A 61 -5.92 2.26 5.99
N THR A 62 -7.17 2.61 6.28
CA THR A 62 -7.83 3.78 5.71
C THR A 62 -8.52 4.61 6.79
N GLY A 63 -8.66 5.91 6.55
CA GLY A 63 -9.50 6.80 7.38
C GLY A 63 -8.72 7.85 8.18
N ALA A 64 -9.46 8.63 8.95
CA ALA A 64 -9.04 9.86 9.60
C ALA A 64 -8.66 9.72 11.09
N ASP A 65 -8.58 8.49 11.57
CA ASP A 65 -8.68 8.21 13.01
C ASP A 65 -7.31 8.34 13.71
N GLU A 66 -7.22 9.20 14.73
CA GLU A 66 -6.04 9.32 15.61
C GLU A 66 -5.63 7.96 16.22
N ALA A 67 -6.57 7.02 16.36
CA ALA A 67 -6.30 5.67 16.83
C ALA A 67 -5.52 4.80 15.82
N ILE A 68 -5.15 5.31 14.64
CA ILE A 68 -4.30 4.57 13.67
C ILE A 68 -2.98 4.17 14.32
N HIS A 69 -2.35 5.01 15.13
CA HIS A 69 -1.05 4.70 15.75
C HIS A 69 -1.17 3.47 16.64
N LYS A 70 -2.12 3.51 17.57
CA LYS A 70 -2.41 2.39 18.47
C LYS A 70 -2.81 1.14 17.69
N PHE A 71 -3.58 1.27 16.62
CA PHE A 71 -3.95 0.13 15.79
C PHE A 71 -2.72 -0.50 15.13
N MET A 72 -1.83 0.32 14.56
CA MET A 72 -0.63 -0.14 13.87
C MET A 72 0.37 -0.79 14.82
N ASP A 73 0.54 -0.26 16.04
CA ASP A 73 1.38 -0.86 17.07
C ASP A 73 0.91 -2.27 17.43
N HIS A 74 -0.40 -2.44 17.66
CA HIS A 74 -0.97 -3.76 17.92
C HIS A 74 -0.88 -4.68 16.71
N LEU A 75 -1.13 -4.16 15.51
CA LEU A 75 -1.04 -4.95 14.28
C LEU A 75 0.38 -5.49 14.09
N GLN A 76 1.40 -4.65 14.27
CA GLN A 76 2.81 -5.04 14.15
C GLN A 76 3.25 -6.06 15.20
N LEU A 77 2.67 -6.01 16.41
CA LEU A 77 2.96 -6.95 17.49
C LEU A 77 2.26 -8.30 17.31
N LEU A 78 1.02 -8.29 16.82
CA LEU A 78 0.13 -9.45 16.87
C LEU A 78 -0.02 -10.19 15.54
N ARG A 79 0.25 -9.52 14.41
CA ARG A 79 0.21 -10.12 13.07
C ARG A 79 1.42 -11.04 12.89
N ASP A 80 1.18 -12.20 12.28
CA ASP A 80 2.25 -13.09 11.90
C ASP A 80 3.07 -12.41 10.80
N ARG A 81 4.39 -12.62 10.77
CA ARG A 81 5.28 -12.04 9.74
C ARG A 81 5.15 -12.73 8.38
N SER A 82 3.93 -13.18 8.05
CA SER A 82 3.62 -13.80 6.76
C SER A 82 3.74 -12.76 5.63
N PRO A 83 4.15 -13.20 4.43
CA PRO A 83 4.23 -12.33 3.27
C PRO A 83 2.92 -11.58 2.98
N LEU A 84 3.06 -10.36 2.47
CA LEU A 84 1.94 -9.56 2.01
C LEU A 84 1.83 -9.61 0.48
N GLU A 85 0.65 -9.92 -0.03
CA GLU A 85 0.35 -9.73 -1.45
C GLU A 85 0.14 -8.24 -1.74
N ALA A 86 -0.59 -7.54 -0.87
CA ALA A 86 -0.84 -6.11 -1.02
C ALA A 86 -0.94 -5.39 0.33
N CYS A 87 -0.51 -4.14 0.35
CA CYS A 87 -0.76 -3.22 1.45
C CYS A 87 -1.19 -1.86 0.92
N VAL A 88 -2.26 -1.31 1.49
CA VAL A 88 -2.80 -0.01 1.16
C VAL A 88 -2.86 0.85 2.42
N PHE A 89 -2.19 1.98 2.39
CA PHE A 89 -2.32 3.06 3.36
C PHE A 89 -2.98 4.25 2.69
N ALA A 90 -4.23 4.58 3.07
CA ALA A 90 -4.97 5.69 2.48
C ALA A 90 -5.62 6.56 3.56
N PHE A 91 -4.90 7.61 3.98
CA PHE A 91 -5.32 8.48 5.08
C PHE A 91 -4.62 9.84 5.03
N CYS A 92 -5.12 10.82 5.77
CA CYS A 92 -4.48 12.13 5.93
C CYS A 92 -3.63 12.12 7.20
N LEU A 93 -2.42 12.68 7.14
CA LEU A 93 -1.69 13.05 8.36
C LEU A 93 -2.24 14.37 8.89
N TYR A 94 -2.60 14.40 10.16
CA TYR A 94 -3.06 15.60 10.85
C TYR A 94 -1.91 16.40 11.44
N SER A 95 -0.78 15.73 11.68
CA SER A 95 0.39 16.32 12.29
C SER A 95 1.68 15.94 11.57
N LYS A 96 2.63 16.88 11.48
CA LYS A 96 3.99 16.58 11.04
C LYS A 96 4.67 15.56 11.96
N HIS A 97 4.21 15.44 13.21
CA HIS A 97 4.69 14.46 14.17
C HIS A 97 4.30 13.02 13.81
N ASP A 98 3.37 12.82 12.87
CA ASP A 98 2.92 11.49 12.44
C ASP A 98 3.86 10.86 11.38
N ALA A 99 4.66 11.69 10.71
CA ALA A 99 5.53 11.24 9.61
C ALA A 99 6.54 10.15 10.01
N PRO A 100 7.21 10.22 11.18
CA PRO A 100 8.06 9.13 11.65
C PRO A 100 7.32 7.79 11.82
N PHE A 101 6.07 7.83 12.29
CA PHE A 101 5.25 6.62 12.44
C PHE A 101 4.88 6.02 11.09
N ALA A 102 4.44 6.85 10.13
CA ALA A 102 4.17 6.39 8.77
C ALA A 102 5.42 5.75 8.13
N ASN A 103 6.61 6.32 8.32
CA ASN A 103 7.86 5.75 7.85
C ASN A 103 8.18 4.39 8.50
N LEU A 104 7.90 4.23 9.80
CA LEU A 104 8.04 2.95 10.49
C LEU A 104 7.07 1.90 9.94
N TRP A 105 5.82 2.28 9.67
CA TRP A 105 4.83 1.38 9.10
C TRP A 105 5.21 0.94 7.68
N ILE A 106 5.75 1.85 6.86
CA ILE A 106 6.27 1.50 5.53
C ILE A 106 7.39 0.47 5.64
N ARG A 107 8.36 0.68 6.54
CA ARG A 107 9.45 -0.29 6.77
C ARG A 107 8.92 -1.64 7.27
N TYR A 108 7.95 -1.62 8.17
CA TYR A 108 7.29 -2.84 8.64
C TYR A 108 6.69 -3.62 7.47
N VAL A 109 5.93 -2.95 6.61
CA VAL A 109 5.28 -3.60 5.45
C VAL A 109 6.31 -4.14 4.44
N LEU A 110 7.39 -3.38 4.17
CA LEU A 110 8.49 -3.86 3.33
C LEU A 110 9.17 -5.11 3.93
N SER A 111 9.31 -5.17 5.27
CA SER A 111 9.85 -6.36 5.96
C SER A 111 8.96 -7.59 5.84
N CYS A 112 7.66 -7.39 5.57
CA CYS A 112 6.70 -8.46 5.32
C CYS A 112 6.66 -8.88 3.84
N GLN A 113 7.72 -8.64 3.06
CA GLN A 113 7.86 -9.11 1.67
C GLN A 113 6.68 -8.70 0.78
N VAL A 114 6.18 -7.47 0.96
CA VAL A 114 5.02 -6.96 0.21
C VAL A 114 5.31 -6.94 -1.30
N ARG A 115 4.33 -7.36 -2.12
CA ARG A 115 4.40 -7.25 -3.59
C ARG A 115 3.82 -5.95 -4.11
N VAL A 116 2.64 -5.56 -3.64
CA VAL A 116 1.98 -4.31 -4.04
C VAL A 116 1.87 -3.37 -2.84
N LEU A 117 2.47 -2.19 -2.94
CA LEU A 117 2.40 -1.17 -1.90
C LEU A 117 1.76 0.10 -2.45
N THR A 118 0.58 0.45 -1.92
CA THR A 118 -0.11 1.71 -2.22
C THR A 118 -0.03 2.62 -1.00
N LEU A 119 0.61 3.76 -1.17
CA LEU A 119 0.70 4.83 -0.18
C LEU A 119 -0.06 6.04 -0.73
N ASP A 120 -1.28 6.27 -0.26
CA ASP A 120 -2.07 7.47 -0.51
C ASP A 120 -2.22 8.26 0.80
N ILE A 121 -1.08 8.78 1.28
CA ILE A 121 -0.97 9.41 2.59
C ILE A 121 -0.82 10.91 2.41
N ILE A 122 -1.94 11.63 2.49
CA ILE A 122 -1.96 13.08 2.28
C ILE A 122 -1.16 13.78 3.38
N GLY A 123 -0.22 14.63 2.97
CA GLY A 123 0.65 15.39 3.88
C GLY A 123 1.91 14.65 4.32
N LEU A 124 2.09 13.38 3.95
CA LEU A 124 3.35 12.66 4.22
C LEU A 124 4.51 13.27 3.42
N ARG A 125 5.67 13.36 4.07
CA ARG A 125 6.94 13.73 3.44
C ARG A 125 7.93 12.58 3.55
N LEU A 126 8.22 11.96 2.42
CA LEU A 126 9.24 10.92 2.31
C LEU A 126 10.57 11.60 2.00
N ILE A 127 11.41 11.71 3.02
CA ILE A 127 12.73 12.36 2.93
C ILE A 127 13.79 11.29 3.13
N ASP A 128 14.53 10.98 2.07
CA ASP A 128 15.69 10.07 2.10
C ASP A 128 15.42 8.73 2.79
N LEU A 129 14.19 8.21 2.67
CA LEU A 129 13.83 6.87 3.08
C LEU A 129 14.08 5.93 1.90
N PRO A 130 15.23 5.21 1.83
CA PRO A 130 15.45 4.27 0.75
C PRO A 130 14.44 3.13 0.84
N VAL A 131 13.76 2.85 -0.27
CA VAL A 131 12.90 1.67 -0.40
C VAL A 131 13.78 0.49 -0.77
N VAL A 132 13.89 -0.49 0.13
CA VAL A 132 14.68 -1.70 -0.06
C VAL A 132 13.74 -2.90 0.01
N SER A 133 13.56 -3.61 -1.10
CA SER A 133 12.74 -4.82 -1.15
C SER A 133 13.07 -5.67 -2.36
N GLY A 134 13.36 -6.95 -2.14
CA GLY A 134 13.48 -7.93 -3.22
C GLY A 134 12.15 -8.41 -3.81
N PHE A 135 11.01 -8.03 -3.22
CA PHE A 135 9.69 -8.61 -3.53
C PHE A 135 8.69 -7.58 -4.08
N LEU A 136 8.97 -6.28 -3.90
CA LEU A 136 8.07 -5.22 -4.31
C LEU A 136 8.00 -5.15 -5.84
N THR A 137 6.82 -5.40 -6.41
CA THR A 137 6.55 -5.37 -7.85
C THR A 137 5.86 -4.09 -8.29
N THR A 138 5.02 -3.52 -7.41
CA THR A 138 4.21 -2.35 -7.71
C THR A 138 4.26 -1.37 -6.54
N LEU A 139 4.61 -0.11 -6.84
CA LEU A 139 4.57 0.99 -5.89
C LEU A 139 3.66 2.10 -6.41
N GLU A 140 2.63 2.43 -5.63
CA GLU A 140 1.73 3.53 -5.93
C GLU A 140 1.85 4.61 -4.84
N LEU A 141 2.02 5.86 -5.26
CA LEU A 141 2.21 7.02 -4.38
C LEU A 141 1.14 8.07 -4.71
N GLY A 142 0.41 8.51 -3.68
CA GLY A 142 -0.72 9.44 -3.77
C GLY A 142 -0.60 10.57 -2.75
N GLY A 143 -0.79 11.82 -3.19
CA GLY A 143 -1.05 12.95 -2.30
C GLY A 143 0.11 13.38 -1.37
N MET A 144 1.35 12.97 -1.66
CA MET A 144 2.50 13.17 -0.76
C MET A 144 3.66 13.95 -1.38
N SER A 145 4.63 14.33 -0.55
CA SER A 145 5.88 14.93 -0.99
C SER A 145 7.01 13.91 -0.94
N VAL A 146 7.70 13.73 -2.05
CA VAL A 146 8.78 12.75 -2.22
C VAL A 146 10.08 13.48 -2.53
N HIS A 147 11.08 13.28 -1.68
CA HIS A 147 12.34 14.02 -1.71
C HIS A 147 13.55 13.08 -1.82
N GLY A 148 14.61 13.60 -2.44
CA GLY A 148 15.95 13.01 -2.37
C GLY A 148 15.99 11.56 -2.87
N LYS A 149 16.60 10.68 -2.09
CA LYS A 149 16.90 9.29 -2.49
C LYS A 149 15.72 8.33 -2.44
N PHE A 150 14.52 8.77 -2.06
CA PHE A 150 13.35 7.89 -2.05
C PHE A 150 13.06 7.29 -3.44
N LEU A 151 13.34 8.04 -4.51
CA LEU A 151 13.10 7.63 -5.89
C LEU A 151 14.29 6.89 -6.54
N ASP A 152 15.24 6.42 -5.73
CA ASP A 152 16.25 5.47 -6.16
C ASP A 152 15.81 4.04 -5.83
N PHE A 153 15.37 3.32 -6.87
CA PHE A 153 14.88 1.95 -6.79
C PHE A 153 15.93 0.92 -7.24
N SER A 154 17.22 1.27 -7.21
CA SER A 154 18.33 0.34 -7.45
C SER A 154 18.30 -0.89 -6.53
N SER A 155 17.72 -0.74 -5.33
CA SER A 155 17.55 -1.81 -4.33
C SER A 155 16.19 -2.52 -4.40
N CYS A 156 15.43 -2.34 -5.49
CA CYS A 156 14.14 -2.98 -5.72
C CYS A 156 14.13 -3.77 -7.04
N PRO A 157 14.85 -4.92 -7.13
CA PRO A 157 15.07 -5.64 -8.39
C PRO A 157 13.80 -6.24 -9.01
N ALA A 158 12.72 -6.37 -8.24
CA ALA A 158 11.44 -6.88 -8.71
C ALA A 158 10.44 -5.79 -9.11
N LEU A 159 10.77 -4.50 -8.92
CA LEU A 159 9.83 -3.40 -9.12
C LEU A 159 9.58 -3.19 -10.61
N GLU A 160 8.35 -3.47 -11.07
CA GLU A 160 7.95 -3.37 -12.47
C GLU A 160 7.07 -2.15 -12.74
N GLU A 161 6.32 -1.68 -11.74
CA GLU A 161 5.38 -0.57 -11.89
C GLU A 161 5.51 0.47 -10.78
N LEU A 162 5.60 1.74 -11.21
CA LEU A 162 5.64 2.90 -10.34
C LEU A 162 4.59 3.89 -10.83
N LYS A 163 3.64 4.20 -9.97
CA LYS A 163 2.59 5.17 -10.22
C LYS A 163 2.66 6.27 -9.17
N MET A 164 2.67 7.52 -9.61
CA MET A 164 2.65 8.69 -8.76
C MET A 164 1.49 9.57 -9.18
N THR A 165 0.63 9.93 -8.24
CA THR A 165 -0.55 10.77 -8.48
C THR A 165 -0.60 11.90 -7.46
N LYS A 166 -0.76 13.15 -7.92
CA LYS A 166 -0.89 14.33 -7.04
C LYS A 166 0.26 14.48 -6.03
N CYS A 167 1.47 14.08 -6.42
CA CYS A 167 2.66 14.15 -5.57
C CYS A 167 3.49 15.41 -5.86
N THR A 168 4.19 15.92 -4.85
CA THR A 168 5.29 16.88 -5.05
C THR A 168 6.61 16.10 -5.11
N ILE A 169 7.35 16.24 -6.20
CA ILE A 169 8.56 15.48 -6.49
C ILE A 169 9.76 16.42 -6.47
N SER A 170 10.59 16.29 -5.44
CA SER A 170 11.83 17.05 -5.26
C SER A 170 13.01 16.09 -5.16
N ALA A 171 13.20 15.31 -6.21
CA ALA A 171 14.38 14.46 -6.40
C ALA A 171 15.15 14.90 -7.65
N ASP A 172 16.47 14.74 -7.60
CA ASP A 172 17.33 15.00 -8.75
C ASP A 172 17.19 13.90 -9.80
N LYS A 173 16.90 12.67 -9.37
CA LYS A 173 16.88 11.49 -10.22
C LYS A 173 15.79 10.51 -9.77
N ILE A 174 15.11 9.91 -10.75
CA ILE A 174 14.31 8.69 -10.61
C ILE A 174 15.10 7.58 -11.29
N SER A 175 15.51 6.55 -10.56
CA SER A 175 16.33 5.45 -11.09
C SER A 175 15.75 4.08 -10.80
N SER A 176 15.74 3.21 -11.80
CA SER A 176 15.43 1.79 -11.65
C SER A 176 15.97 0.98 -12.83
N GLN A 177 16.41 -0.25 -12.59
CA GLN A 177 16.85 -1.20 -13.62
C GLN A 177 15.78 -2.26 -13.96
N SER A 178 14.73 -2.34 -13.16
CA SER A 178 13.66 -3.35 -13.30
C SER A 178 12.33 -2.74 -13.76
N LEU A 179 12.16 -1.43 -13.59
CA LEU A 179 10.88 -0.75 -13.81
C LEU A 179 10.50 -0.77 -15.29
N LYS A 180 9.30 -1.29 -15.57
CA LYS A 180 8.73 -1.43 -16.91
C LYS A 180 7.68 -0.36 -17.20
N ARG A 181 6.97 0.11 -16.17
CA ARG A 181 5.87 1.07 -16.29
C ARG A 181 6.06 2.23 -15.31
N LEU A 182 6.08 3.44 -15.84
CA LEU A 182 6.15 4.67 -15.06
C LEU A 182 4.98 5.56 -15.42
N SER A 183 4.16 5.90 -14.43
CA SER A 183 3.07 6.85 -14.56
C SER A 183 3.20 7.97 -13.53
N ILE A 184 3.24 9.22 -14.00
CA ILE A 184 3.26 10.43 -13.18
C ILE A 184 2.10 11.31 -13.63
N CYS A 185 1.10 11.45 -12.77
CA CYS A 185 -0.15 12.16 -13.04
C CYS A 185 -0.38 13.28 -12.02
N GLU A 186 -0.66 14.49 -12.49
CA GLU A 186 -1.01 15.65 -11.65
C GLU A 186 0.07 16.02 -10.60
N CYS A 187 1.32 15.63 -10.84
CA CYS A 187 2.42 15.87 -9.90
C CYS A 187 3.07 17.24 -10.12
N LYS A 188 3.70 17.79 -9.08
CA LYS A 188 4.55 18.99 -9.18
C LYS A 188 6.01 18.57 -9.08
N LEU A 189 6.77 18.74 -10.17
CA LEU A 189 8.22 18.58 -10.16
C LEU A 189 8.87 19.86 -9.62
N LYS A 190 10.04 19.70 -9.01
CA LYS A 190 10.86 20.82 -8.57
C LYS A 190 11.21 21.76 -9.74
N SER A 191 11.38 23.05 -9.43
CA SER A 191 11.71 24.08 -10.43
C SER A 191 13.23 24.29 -10.55
N ASP A 192 13.96 23.99 -9.49
CA ASP A 192 15.41 24.07 -9.38
C ASP A 192 16.06 22.80 -9.94
N GLY A 193 16.73 22.94 -11.08
CA GLY A 193 17.24 21.79 -11.83
C GLY A 193 16.15 21.01 -12.55
N ARG A 194 16.53 19.95 -13.27
CA ARG A 194 15.58 19.01 -13.90
C ARG A 194 15.70 17.67 -13.20
N THR A 195 14.57 17.07 -12.83
CA THR A 195 14.56 15.67 -12.41
C THR A 195 14.92 14.81 -13.62
N VAL A 196 15.94 13.98 -13.47
CA VAL A 196 16.37 13.01 -14.49
C VAL A 196 15.60 11.71 -14.28
N ILE A 197 14.98 11.18 -15.33
CA ILE A 197 14.37 9.85 -15.31
C ILE A 197 15.33 8.91 -16.02
N SER A 198 15.89 7.98 -15.26
CA SER A 198 16.93 7.04 -15.69
C SER A 198 16.43 5.62 -15.49
N VAL A 199 15.68 5.15 -16.48
CA VAL A 199 15.00 3.85 -16.42
C VAL A 199 15.17 3.15 -17.77
N PRO A 200 16.32 2.50 -18.01
CA PRO A 200 16.62 1.88 -19.30
C PRO A 200 15.70 0.69 -19.61
N SER A 201 15.10 0.07 -18.59
CA SER A 201 14.14 -1.03 -18.70
C SER A 201 12.71 -0.59 -19.06
N LEU A 202 12.46 0.71 -19.21
CA LEU A 202 11.10 1.25 -19.30
C LEU A 202 10.44 0.90 -20.64
N LEU A 203 9.25 0.31 -20.58
CA LEU A 203 8.43 -0.04 -21.75
C LEU A 203 7.28 0.96 -21.96
N PHE A 204 6.75 1.51 -20.86
CA PHE A 204 5.61 2.42 -20.86
C PHE A 204 5.88 3.65 -19.99
N LEU A 205 5.74 4.84 -20.60
CA LEU A 205 5.86 6.13 -19.93
C LEU A 205 4.55 6.91 -20.03
N GLN A 206 4.06 7.40 -18.90
CA GLN A 206 2.93 8.32 -18.84
C GLN A 206 3.28 9.54 -17.98
N LEU A 207 3.21 10.72 -18.58
CA LEU A 207 3.44 12.01 -17.92
C LEU A 207 2.24 12.92 -18.21
N ILE A 208 1.34 13.08 -17.24
CA ILE A 208 0.07 13.81 -17.41
C ILE A 208 -0.01 14.95 -16.42
N ALA A 209 -0.32 16.15 -16.95
CA ALA A 209 -0.73 17.34 -16.19
C ALA A 209 0.22 17.72 -15.04
N PHE A 210 1.53 17.59 -15.25
CA PHE A 210 2.51 17.96 -14.22
C PHE A 210 2.85 19.45 -14.25
N LYS A 211 3.17 20.01 -13.07
CA LYS A 211 3.66 21.39 -12.89
C LYS A 211 5.17 21.39 -12.65
N GLY A 212 5.81 22.54 -12.81
CA GLY A 212 7.25 22.70 -12.61
C GLY A 212 8.05 22.42 -13.88
N ARG A 213 9.31 22.02 -13.73
CA ARG A 213 10.21 21.82 -14.87
C ARG A 213 10.01 20.42 -15.46
N THR A 214 9.86 20.34 -16.78
CA THR A 214 9.81 19.06 -17.51
C THR A 214 11.02 18.18 -17.16
N PRO A 215 10.81 16.90 -16.83
CA PRO A 215 11.91 16.01 -16.48
C PRO A 215 12.79 15.74 -17.71
N PHE A 216 14.08 15.50 -17.47
CA PHE A 216 14.98 15.03 -18.52
C PHE A 216 14.86 13.51 -18.60
N LEU A 217 14.50 13.00 -19.78
CA LEU A 217 14.43 11.57 -20.04
C LEU A 217 15.83 11.10 -20.48
N GLU A 218 16.56 10.47 -19.56
CA GLU A 218 17.82 9.79 -19.88
C GLU A 218 17.51 8.51 -20.64
N ASP A 219 18.43 8.06 -21.50
CA ASP A 219 18.26 6.99 -22.49
C ASP A 219 17.31 5.84 -22.06
N MET A 220 16.26 5.61 -22.85
CA MET A 220 15.21 4.61 -22.62
C MET A 220 15.08 3.71 -23.86
N PRO A 221 16.08 2.87 -24.17
CA PRO A 221 16.17 2.13 -25.44
C PRO A 221 15.03 1.12 -25.64
N LEU A 222 14.34 0.71 -24.57
CA LEU A 222 13.24 -0.26 -24.61
C LEU A 222 11.84 0.38 -24.64
N LEU A 223 11.74 1.71 -24.70
CA LEU A 223 10.46 2.42 -24.61
C LEU A 223 9.56 2.12 -25.83
N VAL A 224 8.40 1.51 -25.58
CA VAL A 224 7.42 1.15 -26.62
C VAL A 224 6.30 2.18 -26.73
N THR A 225 5.82 2.69 -25.60
CA THR A 225 4.67 3.60 -25.58
C THR A 225 4.91 4.75 -24.62
N ALA A 226 4.68 5.97 -25.12
CA ALA A 226 4.74 7.18 -24.32
C ALA A 226 3.44 7.98 -24.48
N LYS A 227 2.85 8.42 -23.36
CA LYS A 227 1.73 9.35 -23.34
C LYS A 227 2.13 10.58 -22.52
N VAL A 228 2.31 11.71 -23.20
CA VAL A 228 2.70 12.97 -22.57
C VAL A 228 1.62 14.01 -22.83
N ILE A 229 0.98 14.50 -21.77
CA ILE A 229 -0.06 15.54 -21.83
C ILE A 229 0.35 16.67 -20.89
N LEU A 230 0.75 17.79 -21.47
CA LEU A 230 1.16 18.99 -20.75
C LEU A 230 -0.02 19.96 -20.63
N SER A 231 -1.12 19.54 -20.03
CA SER A 231 -2.21 20.46 -19.68
C SER A 231 -1.96 20.99 -18.27
N GLY A 232 -1.55 22.26 -18.16
CA GLY A 232 -1.65 22.94 -16.88
C GLY A 232 -3.12 22.96 -16.47
N TYR A 233 -3.43 22.48 -15.26
CA TYR A 233 -4.74 22.75 -14.67
C TYR A 233 -4.94 24.27 -14.69
N HIS A 234 -5.79 24.75 -15.59
CA HIS A 234 -6.39 26.06 -15.46
C HIS A 234 -7.24 26.02 -14.18
N CYS A 235 -6.60 26.27 -13.03
CA CYS A 235 -7.31 26.85 -11.90
C CYS A 235 -7.71 28.24 -12.37
N LYS A 236 -8.99 28.41 -12.72
CA LYS A 236 -9.60 29.73 -12.74
C LYS A 236 -9.47 30.25 -11.30
N ASP A 237 -8.82 31.40 -11.16
CA ASP A 237 -8.93 32.21 -9.94
C ASP A 237 -10.40 32.53 -9.65
#